data_AF-A0A2A4JRD5-F1
#
_entry.id   AF-A0A2A4JRD5-F1
#
_cell.length_a   1.000
_cell.length_b   1.000
_cell.length_c   1.000
_cell.angle_alpha   90.00
_cell.angle_beta   90.00
_cell.angle_gamma   90.00
#
_symmetry.space_group_name_H-M   'P 1'
#
loop_
_entity.id
_entity.type
_entity.pdbx_description
1 polymer ?
#
loop_
_entity_poly.entity_id
_entity_poly.type
_entity_poly.pdbx_seq_one_letter_code
_entity_poly.pdbx_strand_id
1 'polypeptide(L)'
;MARTAEVKRDARIGEAEAQAEAKIKEAMAEEQRMAARFLNDTEIAKAQRDFELKKAAYDVEVQTKKAEAEMAYELQAAKTKQRIKEEQMQISVVERTQEIAVQKWEVQRREKELEATIRRPAEAEKFRLEKLAEAHKLKTVLEAEAEAEAVKVRGEAEAYAIKAKAVADAEQMAKKAEAWKEYGSAAMVDMMLETLPKVAAEVAAPLSQARKVTMVSCGGGEVGAAKLTGEVLNIVQCIPELVKGVTGVDISKGVRAL
;
A
#
# COMPACT_ATOMS: atom_id res chain seq x y z
N MET A 1 -100.11 136.03 -21.73
CA MET A 1 -98.97 135.25 -21.16
C MET A 1 -98.95 133.76 -21.56
N ALA A 2 -99.89 133.26 -22.39
CA ALA A 2 -99.97 131.82 -22.73
C ALA A 2 -98.96 131.34 -23.79
N ARG A 3 -98.68 132.15 -24.83
CA ARG A 3 -97.77 131.77 -25.94
C ARG A 3 -96.29 131.62 -25.54
N THR A 4 -95.83 132.29 -24.47
CA THR A 4 -94.44 132.16 -23.98
C THR A 4 -94.22 130.91 -23.11
N ALA A 5 -95.30 130.29 -22.60
CA ALA A 5 -95.23 129.06 -21.83
C ALA A 5 -95.19 127.82 -22.75
N GLU A 6 -95.92 127.84 -23.88
CA GLU A 6 -95.88 126.79 -24.90
C GLU A 6 -94.50 126.69 -25.56
N VAL A 7 -93.91 127.80 -25.98
CA VAL A 7 -92.55 127.80 -26.58
C VAL A 7 -91.49 127.29 -25.60
N LYS A 8 -91.61 127.60 -24.29
CA LYS A 8 -90.71 127.07 -23.24
C LYS A 8 -90.95 125.59 -22.91
N ARG A 9 -92.11 125.04 -23.29
CA ARG A 9 -92.44 123.62 -23.14
C ARG A 9 -91.91 122.85 -24.33
N ASP A 10 -92.14 123.34 -25.55
CA ASP A 10 -91.64 122.73 -26.77
C ASP A 10 -90.11 122.80 -26.86
N ALA A 11 -89.48 123.89 -26.42
CA ALA A 11 -88.03 123.98 -26.29
C ALA A 11 -87.47 122.94 -25.30
N ARG A 12 -88.15 122.73 -24.16
CA ARG A 12 -87.75 121.69 -23.18
C ARG A 12 -87.96 120.27 -23.70
N ILE A 13 -89.01 120.04 -24.48
CA ILE A 13 -89.28 118.75 -25.11
C ILE A 13 -88.23 118.47 -26.20
N GLY A 14 -87.93 119.44 -27.06
CA GLY A 14 -86.88 119.31 -28.08
C GLY A 14 -85.49 119.16 -27.48
N GLU A 15 -85.18 119.85 -26.37
CA GLU A 15 -83.93 119.64 -25.62
C GLU A 15 -83.85 118.23 -25.02
N ALA A 16 -84.95 117.71 -24.46
CA ALA A 16 -84.99 116.37 -23.88
C ALA A 16 -84.89 115.26 -24.94
N GLU A 17 -85.55 115.44 -26.08
CA GLU A 17 -85.48 114.53 -27.24
C GLU A 17 -84.09 114.53 -27.85
N ALA A 18 -83.48 115.71 -28.06
CA ALA A 18 -82.10 115.83 -28.55
C ALA A 18 -81.09 115.23 -27.56
N GLN A 19 -81.29 115.41 -26.25
CA GLN A 19 -80.45 114.77 -25.23
C GLN A 19 -80.63 113.24 -25.21
N ALA A 20 -81.85 112.74 -25.40
CA ALA A 20 -82.12 111.31 -25.47
C ALA A 20 -81.48 110.68 -26.72
N GLU A 21 -81.64 111.32 -27.89
CA GLU A 21 -81.04 110.84 -29.13
C GLU A 21 -79.50 110.92 -29.09
N ALA A 22 -78.94 111.98 -28.50
CA ALA A 22 -77.50 112.09 -28.26
C ALA A 22 -76.99 110.96 -27.35
N LYS A 23 -77.70 110.66 -26.25
CA LYS A 23 -77.35 109.55 -25.33
C LYS A 23 -77.47 108.18 -26.00
N ILE A 24 -78.47 107.97 -26.86
CA ILE A 24 -78.61 106.70 -27.60
C ILE A 24 -77.46 106.54 -28.60
N LYS A 25 -77.13 107.60 -29.36
CA LYS A 25 -75.98 107.59 -30.27
C LYS A 25 -74.65 107.40 -29.54
N GLU A 26 -74.49 108.02 -28.37
CA GLU A 26 -73.31 107.84 -27.51
C GLU A 26 -73.22 106.41 -26.96
N ALA A 27 -74.33 105.83 -26.49
CA ALA A 27 -74.37 104.44 -26.02
C ALA A 27 -74.09 103.44 -27.16
N MET A 28 -74.62 103.66 -28.36
CA MET A 28 -74.34 102.84 -29.54
C MET A 28 -72.88 102.94 -29.99
N ALA A 29 -72.30 104.15 -29.98
CA ALA A 29 -70.89 104.35 -30.30
C ALA A 29 -69.98 103.70 -29.25
N GLU A 30 -70.36 103.75 -27.98
CA GLU A 30 -69.63 103.10 -26.88
C GLU A 30 -69.75 101.57 -26.95
N GLU A 31 -70.93 101.03 -27.27
CA GLU A 31 -71.14 99.60 -27.50
C GLU A 31 -70.28 99.09 -28.66
N GLN A 32 -70.26 99.81 -29.79
CA GLN A 32 -69.41 99.47 -30.93
C GLN A 32 -67.92 99.54 -30.59
N ARG A 33 -67.49 100.54 -29.81
CA ARG A 33 -66.11 100.66 -29.33
C ARG A 33 -65.73 99.49 -28.42
N MET A 34 -66.60 99.13 -27.48
CA MET A 34 -66.38 98.00 -26.58
C MET A 34 -66.38 96.67 -27.33
N ALA A 35 -67.30 96.46 -28.27
CA ALA A 35 -67.31 95.26 -29.12
C ALA A 35 -66.03 95.14 -29.94
N ALA A 36 -65.55 96.23 -30.54
CA ALA A 36 -64.27 96.24 -31.26
C ALA A 36 -63.06 95.98 -30.34
N ARG A 37 -63.07 96.50 -29.10
CA ARG A 37 -62.04 96.19 -28.10
C ARG A 37 -62.06 94.72 -27.70
N PHE A 38 -63.22 94.17 -27.33
CA PHE A 38 -63.32 92.76 -26.96
C PHE A 38 -62.95 91.83 -28.11
N LEU A 39 -63.31 92.15 -29.35
CA LEU A 39 -62.86 91.39 -30.51
C LEU A 39 -61.32 91.40 -30.61
N ASN A 40 -60.69 92.58 -30.52
CA ASN A 40 -59.22 92.66 -30.52
C ASN A 40 -58.60 91.89 -29.35
N ASP A 41 -59.12 92.02 -28.13
CA ASP A 41 -58.61 91.32 -26.95
C ASP A 41 -58.77 89.79 -27.10
N THR A 42 -59.88 89.33 -27.68
CA THR A 42 -60.06 87.89 -27.96
C THR A 42 -59.09 87.37 -29.01
N GLU A 43 -58.78 88.15 -30.05
CA GLU A 43 -57.80 87.77 -31.06
C GLU A 43 -56.37 87.80 -30.49
N ILE A 44 -56.04 88.77 -29.62
CA ILE A 44 -54.76 88.81 -28.90
C ILE A 44 -54.64 87.58 -27.98
N ALA A 45 -55.69 87.26 -27.22
CA ALA A 45 -55.68 86.10 -26.32
C ALA A 45 -55.57 84.76 -27.09
N LYS A 46 -56.25 84.65 -28.24
CA LYS A 46 -56.08 83.49 -29.15
C LYS A 46 -54.66 83.39 -29.66
N ALA A 47 -54.09 84.50 -30.13
CA ALA A 47 -52.71 84.54 -30.63
C ALA A 47 -51.70 84.19 -29.54
N GLN A 48 -51.90 84.67 -28.30
CA GLN A 48 -51.08 84.32 -27.14
C GLN A 48 -51.18 82.83 -26.81
N ARG A 49 -52.39 82.28 -26.72
CA ARG A 49 -52.61 80.85 -26.46
C ARG A 49 -51.96 79.99 -27.55
N ASP A 50 -52.16 80.34 -28.81
CA ASP A 50 -51.62 79.57 -29.93
C ASP A 50 -50.09 79.68 -29.99
N PHE A 51 -49.51 80.83 -29.62
CA PHE A 51 -48.07 80.99 -29.45
C PHE A 51 -47.52 80.12 -28.31
N GLU A 52 -48.17 80.13 -27.15
CA GLU A 52 -47.78 79.31 -25.99
C GLU A 52 -47.89 77.81 -26.29
N LEU A 53 -48.96 77.38 -26.97
CA LEU A 53 -49.12 75.99 -27.40
C LEU A 53 -48.02 75.57 -28.38
N LYS A 54 -47.68 76.42 -29.36
CA LYS A 54 -46.57 76.15 -30.29
C LYS A 54 -45.25 76.11 -29.55
N LYS A 55 -44.99 77.06 -28.64
CA LYS A 55 -43.78 77.10 -27.83
C LYS A 55 -43.63 75.82 -26.99
N ALA A 56 -44.68 75.40 -26.29
CA ALA A 56 -44.67 74.17 -25.51
C ALA A 56 -44.44 72.93 -26.40
N ALA A 57 -45.03 72.87 -27.59
CA ALA A 57 -44.79 71.79 -28.53
C ALA A 57 -43.32 71.72 -28.98
N TYR A 58 -42.71 72.86 -29.32
CA TYR A 58 -41.29 72.92 -29.67
C TYR A 58 -40.38 72.61 -28.48
N ASP A 59 -40.71 73.08 -27.27
CA ASP A 59 -39.94 72.77 -26.07
C ASP A 59 -39.96 71.26 -25.79
N VAL A 60 -41.12 70.61 -25.92
CA VAL A 60 -41.22 69.14 -25.80
C VAL A 60 -40.37 68.44 -26.87
N GLU A 61 -40.42 68.87 -28.12
CA GLU A 61 -39.61 68.27 -29.20
C GLU A 61 -38.10 68.47 -28.98
N VAL A 62 -37.68 69.65 -28.53
CA VAL A 62 -36.28 69.93 -28.20
C VAL A 62 -35.84 69.06 -27.02
N GLN A 63 -36.66 68.91 -25.98
CA GLN A 63 -36.31 68.11 -24.81
C GLN A 63 -36.30 66.62 -25.11
N THR A 64 -37.23 66.10 -25.92
CA THR A 64 -37.20 64.69 -26.35
C THR A 64 -35.95 64.41 -27.17
N LYS A 65 -35.59 65.31 -28.10
CA LYS A 65 -34.35 65.16 -28.90
C LYS A 65 -33.09 65.26 -28.04
N LYS A 66 -33.07 66.13 -27.03
CA LYS A 66 -31.96 66.21 -26.06
C LYS A 66 -31.85 64.92 -25.23
N ALA A 67 -32.96 64.41 -24.69
CA ALA A 67 -32.96 63.17 -23.92
C ALA A 67 -32.55 61.96 -24.79
N GLU A 68 -33.01 61.88 -26.05
CA GLU A 68 -32.57 60.87 -27.02
C GLU A 68 -31.06 60.96 -27.27
N ALA A 69 -30.52 62.16 -27.43
CA ALA A 69 -29.08 62.37 -27.63
C ALA A 69 -28.26 61.98 -26.39
N GLU A 70 -28.72 62.33 -25.20
CA GLU A 70 -28.09 61.95 -23.92
C GLU A 70 -28.11 60.43 -23.73
N MET A 71 -29.25 59.77 -23.93
CA MET A 71 -29.34 58.31 -23.85
C MET A 71 -28.47 57.62 -24.90
N ALA A 72 -28.41 58.16 -26.13
CA ALA A 72 -27.53 57.63 -27.17
C ALA A 72 -26.06 57.75 -26.77
N TYR A 73 -25.66 58.88 -26.18
CA TYR A 73 -24.31 59.09 -25.66
C TYR A 73 -23.98 58.11 -24.54
N GLU A 74 -24.87 57.95 -23.55
CA GLU A 74 -24.69 57.00 -22.45
C GLU A 74 -24.61 55.55 -22.95
N LEU A 75 -25.46 55.18 -23.91
CA LEU A 75 -25.43 53.85 -24.53
C LEU A 75 -24.10 53.60 -25.25
N GLN A 76 -23.58 54.59 -25.99
CA GLN A 76 -22.28 54.48 -26.64
C GLN A 76 -21.13 54.39 -25.64
N ALA A 77 -21.19 55.17 -24.56
CA ALA A 77 -20.22 55.08 -23.47
C ALA A 77 -20.25 53.70 -22.80
N ALA A 78 -21.43 53.13 -22.57
CA ALA A 78 -21.59 51.78 -22.01
C ALA A 78 -21.06 50.69 -22.95
N LYS A 79 -21.40 50.75 -24.24
CA LYS A 79 -20.86 49.83 -25.27
C LYS A 79 -19.34 49.90 -25.34
N THR A 80 -18.78 51.10 -25.30
CA THR A 80 -17.33 51.30 -25.33
C THR A 80 -16.68 50.72 -24.07
N LYS A 81 -17.26 50.96 -22.88
CA LYS A 81 -16.79 50.34 -21.63
C LYS A 81 -16.87 48.81 -21.67
N GLN A 82 -17.93 48.25 -22.25
CA GLN A 82 -18.05 46.80 -22.42
C GLN A 82 -16.94 46.25 -23.31
N ARG A 83 -16.69 46.87 -24.47
CA ARG A 83 -15.60 46.48 -25.38
C ARG A 83 -14.23 46.56 -24.70
N ILE A 84 -13.97 47.63 -23.93
CA ILE A 84 -12.72 47.77 -23.17
C ILE A 84 -12.58 46.64 -22.15
N LYS A 85 -13.65 46.28 -21.43
CA LYS A 85 -13.62 45.16 -20.47
C LYS A 85 -13.40 43.81 -21.14
N GLU A 86 -13.99 43.59 -22.32
CA GLU A 86 -13.79 42.38 -23.11
C GLU A 86 -12.32 42.25 -23.54
N GLU A 87 -11.72 43.32 -24.06
CA GLU A 87 -10.29 43.39 -24.40
C GLU A 87 -9.40 43.16 -23.17
N GLN A 88 -9.71 43.80 -22.03
CA GLN A 88 -8.98 43.58 -20.77
C GLN A 88 -9.07 42.13 -20.29
N MET A 89 -10.23 41.50 -20.40
CA MET A 89 -10.41 40.10 -20.07
C MET A 89 -9.56 39.20 -20.99
N GLN A 90 -9.49 39.51 -22.29
CA GLN A 90 -8.63 38.79 -23.22
C GLN A 90 -7.15 38.91 -22.83
N ILE A 91 -6.68 40.10 -22.48
CA ILE A 91 -5.31 40.31 -21.97
C ILE A 91 -5.07 39.43 -20.74
N SER A 92 -5.99 39.45 -19.77
CA SER A 92 -5.89 38.63 -18.55
C SER A 92 -5.86 37.12 -18.83
N VAL A 93 -6.65 36.64 -19.79
CA VAL A 93 -6.61 35.23 -20.24
C VAL A 93 -5.28 34.90 -20.89
N VAL A 94 -4.76 35.76 -21.75
CA VAL A 94 -3.45 35.57 -22.40
C VAL A 94 -2.33 35.55 -21.36
N GLU A 95 -2.30 36.50 -20.42
CA GLU A 95 -1.33 36.50 -19.32
C GLU A 95 -1.39 35.20 -18.52
N ARG A 96 -2.60 34.77 -18.11
CA ARG A 96 -2.77 33.56 -17.30
C ARG A 96 -2.42 32.28 -18.07
N THR A 97 -2.71 32.23 -19.36
CA THR A 97 -2.27 31.09 -20.20
C THR A 97 -0.75 31.05 -20.36
N GLN A 98 -0.09 32.21 -20.47
CA GLN A 98 1.37 32.29 -20.47
C GLN A 98 1.97 31.86 -19.12
N GLU A 99 1.39 32.28 -18.00
CA GLU A 99 1.79 31.82 -16.66
C GLU A 99 1.68 30.30 -16.53
N ILE A 100 0.55 29.71 -16.95
CA ILE A 100 0.36 28.26 -16.96
C ILE A 100 1.42 27.58 -17.85
N ALA A 101 1.76 28.16 -19.00
CA ALA A 101 2.80 27.62 -19.87
C ALA A 101 4.17 27.64 -19.19
N VAL A 102 4.55 28.76 -18.57
CA VAL A 102 5.81 28.89 -17.81
C VAL A 102 5.84 27.88 -16.67
N GLN A 103 4.76 27.75 -15.90
CA GLN A 103 4.67 26.76 -14.82
C GLN A 103 4.82 25.32 -15.34
N LYS A 104 4.21 24.98 -16.48
CA LYS A 104 4.40 23.66 -17.12
C LYS A 104 5.86 23.41 -17.47
N TRP A 105 6.55 24.41 -18.03
CA TRP A 105 7.98 24.31 -18.34
C TRP A 105 8.83 24.15 -17.08
N GLU A 106 8.51 24.88 -16.01
CA GLU A 106 9.20 24.75 -14.72
C GLU A 106 9.01 23.37 -14.09
N VAL A 107 7.78 22.82 -14.15
CA VAL A 107 7.49 21.46 -13.69
C VAL A 107 8.30 20.44 -14.49
N GLN A 108 8.33 20.54 -15.81
CA GLN A 108 9.13 19.65 -16.66
C GLN A 108 10.63 19.76 -16.35
N ARG A 109 11.14 20.98 -16.13
CA ARG A 109 12.55 21.17 -15.74
C ARG A 109 12.83 20.50 -14.40
N ARG A 110 11.97 20.71 -13.41
CA ARG A 110 12.08 20.11 -12.07
C ARG A 110 11.96 18.60 -12.12
N GLU A 111 11.06 18.04 -12.94
CA GLU A 111 10.95 16.60 -13.15
C GLU A 111 12.25 16.02 -13.71
N LYS A 112 12.84 16.66 -14.72
CA LYS A 112 14.14 16.22 -15.30
C LYS A 112 15.28 16.35 -14.29
N GLU A 113 15.31 17.41 -13.49
CA GLU A 113 16.28 17.59 -12.41
C GLU A 113 16.15 16.48 -11.36
N LEU A 114 14.92 16.14 -10.93
CA LEU A 114 14.64 15.07 -9.97
C LEU A 114 14.94 13.69 -10.55
N GLU A 115 14.64 13.47 -11.83
CA GLU A 115 14.97 12.23 -12.53
C GLU A 115 16.48 12.03 -12.55
N ALA A 116 17.24 13.06 -12.90
CA ALA A 116 18.70 13.01 -12.93
C ALA A 116 19.32 12.87 -11.53
N THR A 117 18.80 13.58 -10.53
CA THR A 117 19.42 13.70 -9.20
C THR A 117 18.97 12.62 -8.22
N ILE A 118 17.75 12.11 -8.35
CA ILE A 118 17.17 11.16 -7.39
C ILE A 118 16.92 9.81 -8.05
N ARG A 119 16.16 9.77 -9.16
CA ARG A 119 15.77 8.48 -9.75
C ARG A 119 16.96 7.71 -10.32
N ARG A 120 17.78 8.34 -11.15
CA ARG A 120 18.96 7.69 -11.76
C ARG A 120 19.94 7.12 -10.73
N PRO A 121 20.37 7.84 -9.68
CA PRO A 121 21.24 7.24 -8.66
C PRO A 121 20.52 6.20 -7.80
N ALA A 122 19.23 6.38 -7.51
CA ALA A 122 18.46 5.36 -6.78
C ALA A 122 18.32 4.05 -7.60
N GLU A 123 18.10 4.15 -8.91
CA GLU A 123 18.08 3.00 -9.81
C GLU A 123 19.44 2.34 -9.93
N ALA A 124 20.52 3.13 -10.03
CA ALA A 124 21.88 2.61 -10.03
C ALA A 124 22.22 1.87 -8.72
N GLU A 125 21.82 2.41 -7.57
CA GLU A 125 22.04 1.79 -6.26
C GLU A 125 21.18 0.53 -6.09
N LYS A 126 19.92 0.56 -6.52
CA LYS A 126 19.05 -0.62 -6.53
C LYS A 126 19.68 -1.73 -7.38
N PHE A 127 20.11 -1.42 -8.60
CA PHE A 127 20.75 -2.40 -9.47
C PHE A 127 22.04 -2.96 -8.86
N ARG A 128 22.86 -2.10 -8.25
CA ARG A 128 24.06 -2.51 -7.52
C ARG A 128 23.74 -3.48 -6.38
N LEU A 129 22.75 -3.16 -5.56
CA LEU A 129 22.33 -3.99 -4.43
C LEU A 129 21.73 -5.32 -4.89
N GLU A 130 20.90 -5.33 -5.94
CA GLU A 130 20.36 -6.55 -6.54
C GLU A 130 21.49 -7.45 -7.04
N LYS A 131 22.49 -6.89 -7.74
CA LYS A 131 23.65 -7.66 -8.22
C LYS A 131 24.53 -8.18 -7.09
N LEU A 132 24.72 -7.40 -6.03
CA LEU A 132 25.43 -7.87 -4.83
C LEU A 132 24.67 -8.99 -4.12
N ALA A 133 23.35 -8.89 -4.00
CA ALA A 133 22.51 -9.93 -3.41
C ALA A 133 22.49 -11.20 -4.27
N GLU A 134 22.41 -11.08 -5.60
CA GLU A 134 22.56 -12.20 -6.53
C GLU A 134 23.93 -12.86 -6.39
N ALA A 135 25.01 -12.08 -6.36
CA ALA A 135 26.36 -12.60 -6.15
C ALA A 135 26.50 -13.33 -4.81
N HIS A 136 25.93 -12.79 -3.73
CA HIS A 136 25.93 -13.45 -2.43
C HIS A 136 25.14 -14.76 -2.44
N LYS A 137 23.95 -14.78 -3.06
CA LYS A 137 23.16 -16.01 -3.20
C LYS A 137 23.94 -17.08 -3.95
N LEU A 138 24.54 -16.71 -5.09
CA LEU A 138 25.36 -17.63 -5.88
C LEU A 138 26.56 -18.13 -5.09
N LYS A 139 27.25 -17.26 -4.36
CA LYS A 139 28.36 -17.64 -3.48
C LYS A 139 27.92 -18.66 -2.43
N THR A 140 26.82 -18.40 -1.71
CA THR A 140 26.32 -19.31 -0.67
C THR A 140 25.88 -20.66 -1.25
N VAL A 141 25.25 -20.67 -2.44
CA VAL A 141 24.88 -21.91 -3.12
C VAL A 141 26.12 -22.70 -3.52
N LEU A 142 27.12 -22.06 -4.14
CA LEU A 142 28.36 -22.71 -4.53
C LEU A 142 29.16 -23.23 -3.32
N GLU A 143 29.19 -22.48 -2.21
CA GLU A 143 29.81 -22.94 -0.96
C GLU A 143 29.07 -24.16 -0.40
N ALA A 144 27.74 -24.15 -0.37
CA ALA A 144 26.95 -25.28 0.09
C ALA A 144 27.10 -26.52 -0.82
N GLU A 145 27.17 -26.33 -2.15
CA GLU A 145 27.44 -27.39 -3.12
C GLU A 145 28.85 -27.97 -2.93
N ALA A 146 29.86 -27.11 -2.78
CA ALA A 146 31.24 -27.53 -2.53
C ALA A 146 31.38 -28.27 -1.20
N GLU A 147 30.69 -27.83 -0.14
CA GLU A 147 30.64 -28.55 1.14
C GLU A 147 29.95 -29.90 1.00
N ALA A 148 28.83 -29.97 0.28
CA ALA A 148 28.12 -31.21 0.03
C ALA A 148 28.97 -32.20 -0.78
N GLU A 149 29.69 -31.74 -1.80
CA GLU A 149 30.64 -32.56 -2.55
C GLU A 149 31.82 -33.00 -1.69
N ALA A 150 32.39 -32.11 -0.86
CA ALA A 150 33.46 -32.46 0.05
C ALA A 150 33.04 -33.54 1.07
N VAL A 151 31.82 -33.45 1.60
CA VAL A 151 31.25 -34.48 2.49
C VAL A 151 31.02 -35.79 1.76
N LYS A 152 30.53 -35.78 0.51
CA LYS A 152 30.38 -37.00 -0.31
C LYS A 152 31.73 -37.68 -0.54
N VAL A 153 32.74 -36.93 -1.00
CA VAL A 153 34.08 -37.47 -1.26
C VAL A 153 34.73 -38.01 0.03
N ARG A 154 34.59 -37.30 1.16
CA ARG A 154 35.05 -37.80 2.47
C ARG A 154 34.31 -39.07 2.88
N GLY A 155 32.99 -39.09 2.76
CA GLY A 155 32.17 -40.26 3.08
C GLY A 155 32.50 -41.47 2.21
N GLU A 156 32.77 -41.26 0.92
CA GLU A 156 33.23 -42.31 -0.01
C GLU A 156 34.63 -42.81 0.37
N ALA A 157 35.56 -41.91 0.70
CA ALA A 157 36.91 -42.26 1.13
C ALA A 157 36.89 -43.04 2.46
N GLU A 158 36.08 -42.62 3.44
CA GLU A 158 35.89 -43.31 4.71
C GLU A 158 35.23 -44.68 4.51
N ALA A 159 34.18 -44.76 3.68
CA ALA A 159 33.54 -46.02 3.35
C ALA A 159 34.50 -46.98 2.65
N TYR A 160 35.35 -46.49 1.74
CA TYR A 160 36.39 -47.28 1.09
C TYR A 160 37.44 -47.76 2.10
N ALA A 161 37.90 -46.89 3.01
CA ALA A 161 38.86 -47.25 4.05
C ALA A 161 38.29 -48.30 5.03
N ILE A 162 37.02 -48.16 5.44
CA ILE A 162 36.34 -49.15 6.29
C ILE A 162 36.17 -50.48 5.55
N LYS A 163 35.74 -50.46 4.29
CA LYS A 163 35.64 -51.69 3.47
C LYS A 163 36.99 -52.38 3.32
N ALA A 164 38.06 -51.63 3.02
CA ALA A 164 39.41 -52.17 2.90
C ALA A 164 39.90 -52.78 4.21
N LYS A 165 39.67 -52.11 5.36
CA LYS A 165 39.96 -52.66 6.69
C LYS A 165 39.15 -53.92 6.98
N ALA A 166 37.85 -53.90 6.71
CA ALA A 166 36.97 -55.04 6.94
C ALA A 166 37.35 -56.26 6.08
N VAL A 167 37.76 -56.05 4.83
CA VAL A 167 38.29 -57.12 3.96
C VAL A 167 39.62 -57.63 4.52
N ALA A 168 40.54 -56.75 4.91
CA ALA A 168 41.81 -57.15 5.51
C ALA A 168 41.61 -57.95 6.81
N ASP A 169 40.70 -57.51 7.68
CA ASP A 169 40.36 -58.20 8.92
C ASP A 169 39.69 -59.56 8.64
N ALA A 170 38.79 -59.62 7.66
CA ALA A 170 38.15 -60.87 7.23
C ALA A 170 39.17 -61.86 6.66
N GLU A 171 40.10 -61.41 5.81
CA GLU A 171 41.20 -62.24 5.30
C GLU A 171 42.14 -62.70 6.42
N GLN A 172 42.47 -61.84 7.37
CA GLN A 172 43.27 -62.20 8.54
C GLN A 172 42.55 -63.25 9.39
N MET A 173 41.25 -63.09 9.65
CA MET A 173 40.45 -64.07 10.38
C MET A 173 40.33 -65.39 9.61
N ALA A 174 40.18 -65.35 8.28
CA ALA A 174 40.13 -66.54 7.44
C ALA A 174 41.46 -67.31 7.48
N LYS A 175 42.59 -66.62 7.33
CA LYS A 175 43.94 -67.21 7.44
C LYS A 175 44.22 -67.73 8.84
N LYS A 176 43.78 -67.03 9.89
CA LYS A 176 43.83 -67.54 11.26
C LYS A 176 42.98 -68.80 11.41
N ALA A 177 41.76 -68.81 10.90
CA ALA A 177 40.89 -70.00 10.97
C ALA A 177 41.46 -71.19 10.19
N GLU A 178 42.10 -70.95 9.03
CA GLU A 178 42.79 -71.98 8.25
C GLU A 178 44.02 -72.52 8.98
N ALA A 179 44.85 -71.64 9.55
CA ALA A 179 45.95 -72.05 10.41
C ALA A 179 45.42 -72.89 11.60
N TRP A 180 44.35 -72.48 12.27
CA TRP A 180 43.78 -73.22 13.39
C TRP A 180 43.21 -74.59 12.98
N LYS A 181 42.74 -74.76 11.73
CA LYS A 181 42.36 -76.06 11.18
C LYS A 181 43.57 -76.97 10.98
N GLU A 182 44.68 -76.45 10.44
CA GLU A 182 45.92 -77.21 10.27
C GLU A 182 46.58 -77.54 11.62
N TYR A 183 46.53 -76.62 12.59
CA TYR A 183 46.96 -76.85 13.99
C TYR A 183 45.96 -77.67 14.82
N GLY A 184 44.82 -78.09 14.24
CA GLY A 184 43.66 -78.61 14.96
C GLY A 184 43.92 -79.82 15.85
N SER A 185 44.87 -80.71 15.53
CA SER A 185 45.17 -81.87 16.38
C SER A 185 46.11 -81.57 17.55
N ALA A 186 47.02 -80.60 17.40
CA ALA A 186 48.01 -80.27 18.43
C ALA A 186 47.57 -79.11 19.33
N ALA A 187 46.90 -78.08 18.78
CA ALA A 187 46.48 -76.90 19.53
C ALA A 187 45.26 -77.14 20.43
N MET A 188 44.38 -78.10 20.09
CA MET A 188 43.30 -78.49 21.01
C MET A 188 43.84 -79.14 22.29
N VAL A 189 44.96 -79.88 22.19
CA VAL A 189 45.62 -80.50 23.34
C VAL A 189 46.36 -79.45 24.18
N ASP A 190 47.01 -78.47 23.54
CA ASP A 190 47.75 -77.40 24.23
C ASP A 190 46.81 -76.37 24.89
N MET A 191 45.73 -75.95 24.22
CA MET A 191 44.67 -75.16 24.84
C MET A 191 43.97 -75.93 25.96
N MET A 192 43.74 -77.24 25.82
CA MET A 192 43.23 -78.06 26.93
C MET A 192 44.23 -78.08 28.09
N LEU A 193 45.53 -78.24 27.85
CA LEU A 193 46.57 -78.22 28.90
C LEU A 193 46.67 -76.87 29.62
N GLU A 194 46.44 -75.74 28.94
CA GLU A 194 46.42 -74.41 29.57
C GLU A 194 45.09 -74.04 30.24
N THR A 195 43.97 -74.54 29.74
CA THR A 195 42.63 -74.29 30.30
C THR A 195 42.24 -75.27 31.39
N LEU A 196 42.79 -76.49 31.39
CA LEU A 196 42.61 -77.52 32.42
C LEU A 196 42.92 -77.00 33.84
N PRO A 197 44.03 -76.28 34.10
CA PRO A 197 44.31 -75.72 35.42
C PRO A 197 43.27 -74.68 35.86
N LYS A 198 42.72 -73.89 34.93
CA LYS A 198 41.72 -72.86 35.23
C LYS A 198 40.36 -73.48 35.53
N VAL A 199 39.96 -74.50 34.76
CA VAL A 199 38.73 -75.26 35.03
C VAL A 199 38.89 -76.06 36.32
N ALA A 200 40.05 -76.69 36.56
CA ALA A 200 40.35 -77.37 37.82
C ALA A 200 40.37 -76.41 39.02
N ALA A 201 40.86 -75.18 38.85
CA ALA A 201 40.83 -74.16 39.89
C ALA A 201 39.41 -73.67 40.20
N GLU A 202 38.56 -73.46 39.19
CA GLU A 202 37.13 -73.12 39.36
C GLU A 202 36.33 -74.26 40.00
N VAL A 203 36.61 -75.52 39.62
CA VAL A 203 35.99 -76.70 40.25
C VAL A 203 36.53 -76.93 41.67
N ALA A 204 37.77 -76.54 41.97
CA ALA A 204 38.37 -76.61 43.30
C ALA A 204 38.02 -75.41 44.20
N ALA A 205 37.54 -74.29 43.64
CA ALA A 205 37.20 -73.09 44.41
C ALA A 205 36.12 -73.34 45.49
N PRO A 206 35.04 -74.11 45.24
CA PRO A 206 34.08 -74.50 46.27
C PRO A 206 34.68 -75.38 47.38
N LEU A 207 35.68 -76.23 47.04
CA LEU A 207 36.36 -77.10 48.00
C LEU A 207 37.38 -76.33 48.87
N SER A 208 38.05 -75.32 48.31
CA SER A 208 38.98 -74.45 49.07
C SER A 208 38.26 -73.48 50.01
N GLN A 209 37.00 -73.11 49.74
CA GLN A 209 36.21 -72.23 50.60
C GLN A 209 35.53 -72.97 51.77
N ALA A 210 35.50 -74.30 51.76
CA ALA A 210 34.94 -75.11 52.84
C ALA A 210 35.96 -75.29 53.98
N ARG A 211 36.00 -74.35 54.95
CA ARG A 211 36.91 -74.42 56.12
C ARG A 211 36.65 -75.57 57.10
N LYS A 212 35.49 -76.23 57.04
CA LYS A 212 35.15 -77.41 57.88
C LYS A 212 34.05 -78.25 57.23
N VAL A 213 34.43 -79.34 56.57
CA VAL A 213 33.48 -80.35 56.10
C VAL A 213 33.15 -81.26 57.29
N THR A 214 31.97 -81.08 57.87
CA THR A 214 31.48 -81.94 58.96
C THR A 214 30.63 -83.03 58.32
N MET A 215 31.22 -84.20 58.09
CA MET A 215 30.51 -85.35 57.55
C MET A 215 29.70 -86.00 58.66
N VAL A 216 28.37 -85.87 58.62
CA VAL A 216 27.47 -86.54 59.56
C VAL A 216 27.09 -87.89 58.94
N SER A 217 27.70 -88.98 59.42
CA SER A 217 27.35 -90.33 59.00
C SER A 217 26.32 -90.92 59.96
N CYS A 218 25.07 -91.05 59.51
CA CYS A 218 24.10 -91.98 60.09
C CYS A 218 24.31 -93.35 59.44
N GLY A 219 25.01 -94.26 60.13
CA GLY A 219 25.13 -95.67 59.73
C GLY A 219 26.52 -96.06 59.24
N GLY A 220 27.00 -97.23 59.68
CA GLY A 220 28.38 -97.69 59.54
C GLY A 220 28.77 -98.06 58.12
N GLY A 221 29.73 -97.33 57.57
CA GLY A 221 30.50 -97.63 56.36
C GLY A 221 31.76 -96.77 56.35
N GLU A 222 32.86 -97.25 55.77
CA GLU A 222 34.17 -96.58 55.75
C GLU A 222 34.07 -95.10 55.32
N VAL A 223 34.50 -94.21 56.21
CA VAL A 223 34.51 -92.76 56.03
C VAL A 223 35.91 -92.32 55.62
N GLY A 224 36.05 -91.70 54.45
CA GLY A 224 37.33 -91.16 53.99
C GLY A 224 37.20 -90.45 52.65
N ALA A 225 38.21 -89.63 52.32
CA ALA A 225 38.29 -88.76 51.15
C ALA A 225 37.90 -89.42 49.82
N ALA A 226 37.98 -90.75 49.71
CA ALA A 226 37.61 -91.53 48.54
C ALA A 226 36.18 -91.29 48.01
N LYS A 227 35.17 -91.04 48.87
CA LYS A 227 33.80 -90.71 48.39
C LYS A 227 33.69 -89.29 47.81
N LEU A 228 34.42 -88.32 48.37
CA LEU A 228 34.48 -86.96 47.82
C LEU A 228 35.23 -86.96 46.47
N THR A 229 36.35 -87.69 46.37
CA THR A 229 37.06 -87.84 45.10
C THR A 229 36.22 -88.59 44.07
N GLY A 230 35.40 -89.56 44.50
CA GLY A 230 34.46 -90.29 43.64
C GLY A 230 33.28 -89.46 43.14
N GLU A 231 32.68 -88.62 44.00
CA GLU A 231 31.62 -87.67 43.58
C GLU A 231 32.17 -86.58 42.66
N VAL A 232 33.39 -86.09 42.90
CA VAL A 232 34.06 -85.15 42.00
C VAL A 232 34.38 -85.80 40.65
N LEU A 233 34.84 -87.06 40.63
CA LEU A 233 35.04 -87.82 39.39
C LEU A 233 33.72 -88.01 38.61
N ASN A 234 32.61 -88.27 39.30
CA ASN A 234 31.29 -88.38 38.66
C ASN A 234 30.80 -87.03 38.12
N ILE A 235 31.02 -85.92 38.83
CA ILE A 235 30.69 -84.58 38.32
C ILE A 235 31.53 -84.26 37.08
N VAL A 236 32.82 -84.57 37.10
CA VAL A 236 33.72 -84.40 35.94
C VAL A 236 33.29 -85.29 34.77
N GLN A 237 32.76 -86.49 35.01
CA GLN A 237 32.20 -87.35 33.96
C GLN A 237 30.89 -86.82 33.36
N CYS A 238 30.10 -86.03 34.09
CA CYS A 238 28.87 -85.41 33.57
C CYS A 238 29.12 -84.12 32.76
N ILE A 239 30.28 -83.47 32.90
CA ILE A 239 30.61 -82.23 32.18
C ILE A 239 30.52 -82.39 30.64
N PRO A 240 31.05 -83.47 30.02
CA PRO A 240 30.91 -83.66 28.58
C PRO A 240 29.47 -83.79 28.08
N GLU A 241 28.59 -84.43 28.87
CA GLU A 241 27.18 -84.61 28.50
C GLU A 241 26.36 -83.31 28.62
N LEU A 242 26.66 -82.50 29.64
CA LEU A 242 26.04 -81.18 29.83
C LEU A 242 26.44 -80.18 28.73
N VAL A 243 27.71 -80.18 28.32
CA VAL A 243 28.19 -79.33 27.21
C VAL A 243 27.53 -79.74 25.89
N LYS A 244 27.36 -81.04 25.64
CA LYS A 244 26.64 -81.56 24.48
C LYS A 244 25.18 -81.10 24.45
N GLY A 245 24.49 -81.11 25.60
CA GLY A 245 23.09 -80.70 25.72
C GLY A 245 22.85 -79.21 25.47
N VAL A 246 23.80 -78.34 25.84
CA VAL A 246 23.64 -76.88 25.73
C VAL A 246 24.24 -76.30 24.44
N THR A 247 25.29 -76.90 23.89
CA THR A 247 26.02 -76.35 22.73
C THR A 247 25.92 -77.20 21.45
N GLY A 248 25.38 -78.42 21.54
CA GLY A 248 25.23 -79.33 20.39
C GLY A 248 26.55 -79.89 19.85
N VAL A 249 27.69 -79.58 20.48
CA VAL A 249 29.02 -80.03 20.05
C VAL A 249 29.46 -81.24 20.88
N ASP A 250 29.73 -82.36 20.19
CA ASP A 250 30.18 -83.63 20.76
C ASP A 250 31.70 -83.67 20.95
N ILE A 251 32.20 -83.23 22.11
CA ILE A 251 33.63 -83.27 22.44
C ILE A 251 34.14 -84.71 22.60
N SER A 252 33.26 -85.66 22.95
CA SER A 252 33.59 -87.09 23.10
C SER A 252 33.96 -87.79 21.79
N LYS A 253 33.61 -87.24 20.62
CA LYS A 253 34.09 -87.75 19.33
C LYS A 253 35.49 -87.25 18.96
N GLY A 254 35.90 -86.06 19.41
CA GLY A 254 37.24 -85.52 19.17
C GLY A 254 38.33 -86.26 19.92
N VAL A 255 38.02 -86.78 21.12
CA VAL A 255 38.97 -87.55 21.94
C VAL A 255 39.07 -89.02 21.51
N ARG A 256 38.08 -89.54 20.76
CA ARG A 256 38.05 -90.94 20.26
C ARG A 256 38.57 -91.09 18.82
N ALA A 257 39.02 -89.99 18.20
CA ALA A 257 39.68 -89.96 16.89
C ALA A 257 41.19 -89.65 17.01
N LEU A 258 41.76 -89.99 18.17
CA LEU A 258 43.19 -90.27 18.39
C LEU A 258 43.37 -91.78 18.47
#